data_AF-A0A835DGR2-F1
#
_entry.id   AF-A0A835DGR2-F1
#
_cell.length_a   1.000
_cell.length_b   1.000
_cell.length_c   1.000
_cell.angle_alpha   90.00
_cell.angle_beta   90.00
_cell.angle_gamma   90.00
#
_symmetry.space_group_name_H-M   'P 1'
#
loop_
_entity.id
_entity.type
_entity.pdbx_description
1 polymer ?
#
loop_
_entity_poly.entity_id
_entity_poly.type
_entity_poly.pdbx_seq_one_letter_code
_entity_poly.pdbx_strand_id
1 'polypeptide(L)'
;MADEEEKTLIEILEENTPIDLTKYINFVHAPQSGAIATFSGTTRDTFEGKTVVELRYEAYVPMAIRRVKSICSLARSSWDLDSIAVAHRLGPVPVGQTSVFIAISAVHRADALDACKYVIDEIKASVPIWKKEIYANGEVWKENSEFLERRLEFGRGAQDKSTGVGGGCCGHVKVKVEAQDKKGCCGIKVRVENEEAAHVSNDNGGMDYE
;
A
#
# COMPACT_ATOMS: atom_id res chain seq x y z
N MET A 1 -0.99 0.45 34.21
CA MET A 1 -1.77 0.42 32.96
C MET A 1 -0.76 0.26 31.83
N ALA A 2 -0.17 -0.93 31.78
CA ALA A 2 1.04 -1.20 30.99
C ALA A 2 0.65 -1.37 29.51
N ASP A 3 1.39 -0.67 28.65
CA ASP A 3 1.57 -0.89 27.20
C ASP A 3 0.56 -1.86 26.57
N GLU A 4 -0.55 -1.32 26.05
CA GLU A 4 -1.09 -1.93 24.84
C GLU A 4 -0.06 -1.63 23.75
N GLU A 5 0.89 -2.55 23.57
CA GLU A 5 1.84 -2.50 22.46
C GLU A 5 1.03 -2.29 21.17
N GLU A 6 1.18 -1.11 20.56
CA GLU A 6 0.56 -0.76 19.29
C GLU A 6 0.80 -1.90 18.30
N LYS A 7 -0.22 -2.70 17.99
CA LYS A 7 -0.09 -3.97 17.24
C LYS A 7 0.41 -3.74 15.81
N THR A 8 1.72 -3.64 15.68
CA THR A 8 2.42 -3.16 14.49
C THR A 8 3.54 -4.12 14.14
N LEU A 9 3.46 -4.73 12.96
CA LEU A 9 4.49 -5.62 12.42
C LEU A 9 5.21 -4.91 11.28
N ILE A 10 6.53 -4.78 11.38
CA ILE A 10 7.36 -4.18 10.33
C ILE A 10 8.49 -5.16 10.01
N GLU A 11 8.55 -5.61 8.77
CA GLU A 11 9.59 -6.52 8.30
C GLU A 11 10.23 -6.01 7.02
N ILE A 12 11.56 -5.86 7.06
CA ILE A 12 12.37 -5.65 5.86
C ILE A 12 13.05 -7.00 5.59
N LEU A 13 12.55 -7.72 4.59
CA LEU A 13 12.99 -9.07 4.26
C LEU A 13 14.28 -9.04 3.46
N GLU A 14 15.14 -10.01 3.72
CA GLU A 14 16.36 -10.24 2.97
C GLU A 14 16.07 -10.75 1.55
N GLU A 15 17.13 -10.78 0.73
CA GLU A 15 17.08 -11.26 -0.65
C GLU A 15 16.50 -12.68 -0.76
N ASN A 16 15.77 -12.94 -1.86
CA ASN A 16 15.15 -14.22 -2.20
C ASN A 16 14.08 -14.76 -1.22
N THR A 17 13.60 -13.96 -0.27
CA THR A 17 12.46 -14.35 0.59
C THR A 17 11.17 -13.74 0.05
N PRO A 18 10.26 -14.52 -0.56
CA PRO A 18 8.95 -14.01 -1.00
C PRO A 18 8.12 -13.54 0.19
N ILE A 19 7.31 -12.50 -0.02
CA ILE A 19 6.38 -12.01 1.00
C ILE A 19 5.21 -12.99 1.08
N ASP A 20 5.06 -13.67 2.22
CA ASP A 20 3.84 -14.44 2.53
C ASP A 20 2.73 -13.47 2.95
N LEU A 21 1.86 -13.12 2.00
CA LEU A 21 0.76 -12.18 2.23
C LEU A 21 -0.17 -12.64 3.37
N THR A 22 -0.38 -13.96 3.49
CA THR A 22 -1.30 -14.56 4.46
C THR A 22 -0.83 -14.31 5.89
N LYS A 23 0.50 -14.36 6.13
CA LYS A 23 1.11 -14.02 7.42
C LYS A 23 0.67 -12.64 7.90
N TYR A 24 0.75 -11.64 7.04
CA TYR A 24 0.46 -10.25 7.40
C TYR A 24 -1.04 -9.97 7.51
N ILE A 25 -1.86 -10.59 6.65
CA ILE A 25 -3.33 -10.52 6.76
C ILE A 25 -3.80 -11.13 8.08
N ASN A 26 -3.27 -12.31 8.45
CA ASN A 26 -3.59 -12.97 9.72
C ASN A 26 -3.11 -12.16 10.92
N PHE A 27 -1.95 -11.50 10.82
CA PHE A 27 -1.46 -10.63 11.88
C PHE A 27 -2.44 -9.50 12.18
N VAL A 28 -2.97 -8.82 11.16
CA VAL A 28 -3.88 -7.69 11.36
C VAL A 28 -5.33 -8.10 11.66
N HIS A 29 -5.67 -9.37 11.47
CA HIS A 29 -6.98 -9.89 11.81
C HIS A 29 -7.26 -9.72 13.32
N ALA A 30 -8.45 -9.23 13.64
CA ALA A 30 -8.91 -8.99 15.00
C ALA A 30 -10.45 -9.05 15.07
N PRO A 31 -11.04 -9.63 16.13
CA PRO A 31 -12.50 -9.76 16.26
C PRO A 31 -13.27 -8.44 16.21
N GLN A 32 -12.64 -7.33 16.62
CA GLN A 32 -13.24 -5.99 16.62
C GLN A 32 -13.11 -5.25 15.28
N SER A 33 -12.27 -5.73 14.36
CA SER A 33 -12.03 -5.09 13.07
C SER A 33 -13.13 -5.45 12.07
N GLY A 34 -13.87 -4.45 11.59
CA GLY A 34 -14.89 -4.60 10.57
C GLY A 34 -14.34 -4.55 9.13
N ALA A 35 -13.07 -4.17 8.95
CA ALA A 35 -12.42 -4.09 7.66
C ALA A 35 -10.92 -4.36 7.74
N ILE A 36 -10.39 -4.97 6.68
CA ILE A 36 -8.95 -5.07 6.41
C ILE A 36 -8.72 -4.50 5.01
N ALA A 37 -7.84 -3.51 4.90
CA ALA A 37 -7.36 -2.99 3.62
C ALA A 37 -5.93 -3.47 3.38
N THR A 38 -5.65 -3.89 2.15
CA THR A 38 -4.31 -4.35 1.76
C THR A 38 -3.81 -3.63 0.52
N PHE A 39 -2.50 -3.46 0.45
CA PHE A 39 -1.80 -2.98 -0.75
C PHE A 39 -0.65 -3.93 -1.07
N SER A 40 -0.56 -4.33 -2.34
CA SER A 40 0.52 -5.18 -2.86
C SER A 40 1.18 -4.48 -4.04
N GLY A 41 2.42 -4.04 -3.87
CA GLY A 41 3.23 -3.50 -4.96
C GLY A 41 3.91 -4.62 -5.71
N THR A 42 3.46 -4.90 -6.94
CA THR A 42 4.00 -5.98 -7.78
C THR A 42 4.90 -5.46 -8.90
N THR A 43 5.97 -6.17 -9.22
CA THR A 43 6.83 -5.85 -10.36
C THR A 43 6.07 -6.06 -11.67
N ARG A 44 6.05 -5.04 -12.53
CA ARG A 44 5.45 -5.10 -13.88
C ARG A 44 6.49 -5.52 -14.90
N ASP A 45 6.04 -6.13 -15.99
CA ASP A 45 6.87 -6.61 -17.11
C ASP A 45 7.34 -5.49 -18.06
N THR A 46 6.77 -4.30 -17.93
CA THR A 46 6.97 -3.19 -18.85
C THR A 46 7.15 -1.88 -18.11
N PHE A 47 8.12 -1.09 -18.57
CA PHE A 47 8.35 0.26 -18.09
C PHE A 47 8.93 1.14 -19.22
N GLU A 48 8.31 2.29 -19.48
CA GLU A 48 8.70 3.22 -20.57
C GLU A 48 8.94 2.54 -21.94
N GLY A 49 8.13 1.51 -22.25
CA GLY A 49 8.23 0.76 -23.52
C GLY A 49 9.33 -0.30 -23.57
N LYS A 50 10.06 -0.53 -22.47
CA LYS A 50 11.09 -1.58 -22.36
C LYS A 50 10.60 -2.76 -21.54
N THR A 51 11.06 -3.95 -21.90
CA THR A 51 10.80 -5.20 -21.16
C THR A 51 11.67 -5.26 -19.91
N VAL A 52 11.03 -5.26 -18.75
CA VAL A 52 11.66 -5.40 -17.43
C VAL A 52 11.70 -6.88 -17.07
N VAL A 53 12.84 -7.35 -16.57
CA VAL A 53 13.03 -8.73 -16.11
C VAL A 53 12.81 -8.83 -14.60
N GLU A 54 13.38 -7.88 -13.86
CA GLU A 54 13.26 -7.80 -12.40
C GLU A 54 13.49 -6.37 -11.91
N LEU A 55 13.02 -6.10 -10.69
CA LEU A 55 13.40 -4.92 -9.91
C LEU A 55 14.33 -5.35 -8.79
N ARG A 56 15.44 -4.63 -8.59
CA ARG A 56 16.30 -4.83 -7.42
C ARG A 56 16.09 -3.70 -6.41
N TYR A 57 15.92 -4.07 -5.15
CA TYR A 57 15.73 -3.11 -4.06
C TYR A 57 16.88 -3.12 -3.09
N GLU A 58 17.37 -1.94 -2.73
CA GLU A 58 18.38 -1.74 -1.69
C GLU A 58 17.87 -0.74 -0.66
N ALA A 59 18.26 -0.91 0.60
CA ALA A 59 17.82 -0.03 1.67
C ALA A 59 18.85 0.07 2.79
N TYR A 60 18.90 1.25 3.43
CA TYR A 60 19.54 1.37 4.73
C TYR A 60 18.59 0.89 5.83
N VAL A 61 18.59 -0.43 6.08
CA VAL A 61 17.56 -1.14 6.86
C VAL A 61 17.24 -0.49 8.22
N PRO A 62 18.21 -0.13 9.08
CA PRO A 62 17.90 0.48 10.38
C PRO A 62 17.21 1.85 10.27
N MET A 63 17.46 2.61 9.21
CA MET A 63 16.76 3.87 8.97
C MET A 63 15.39 3.63 8.34
N ALA A 64 15.28 2.67 7.42
CA ALA A 64 14.01 2.29 6.81
C ALA A 64 12.99 1.85 7.87
N ILE A 65 13.36 0.94 8.76
CA ILE A 65 12.48 0.47 9.86
C ILE A 65 12.04 1.63 10.75
N ARG A 66 12.96 2.53 11.13
CA ARG A 66 12.62 3.70 11.95
C ARG A 66 11.63 4.63 11.26
N ARG A 67 11.82 4.90 9.96
CA ARG A 67 10.91 5.75 9.17
C ARG A 67 9.55 5.10 9.02
N VAL A 68 9.48 3.82 8.67
CA VAL A 68 8.20 3.08 8.58
C VAL A 68 7.48 3.09 9.92
N LYS A 69 8.20 2.89 11.04
CA LYS A 69 7.59 2.98 12.38
C LYS A 69 6.99 4.35 12.65
N SER A 70 7.69 5.44 12.32
CA SER A 70 7.14 6.80 12.46
C SER A 70 5.91 7.02 11.59
N ILE A 71 5.89 6.49 10.36
CA ILE A 71 4.71 6.56 9.46
C ILE A 71 3.52 5.84 10.08
N CYS A 72 3.73 4.62 10.61
CA CYS A 72 2.67 3.85 11.28
C CYS A 72 2.10 4.60 12.50
N SER A 73 2.96 5.21 13.33
CA SER A 73 2.50 6.01 14.47
C SER A 73 1.69 7.25 14.02
N LEU A 74 2.07 7.91 12.92
CA LEU A 74 1.30 9.02 12.36
C LEU A 74 -0.05 8.56 11.76
N ALA A 75 -0.10 7.37 11.16
CA ALA A 75 -1.35 6.80 10.70
C ALA A 75 -2.31 6.53 11.88
N ARG A 76 -1.80 5.95 12.97
CA ARG A 76 -2.59 5.71 14.19
C ARG A 76 -3.09 6.98 14.87
N SER A 77 -2.36 8.09 14.75
CA SER A 77 -2.83 9.37 15.31
C SER A 77 -3.89 10.05 14.43
N SER A 78 -4.05 9.61 13.18
CA SER A 78 -4.94 10.22 12.20
C SER A 78 -6.22 9.39 11.96
N TRP A 79 -6.15 8.07 12.16
CA TRP A 79 -7.26 7.12 11.94
C TRP A 79 -7.39 6.14 13.11
N ASP A 80 -8.60 5.62 13.32
CA ASP A 80 -8.89 4.60 14.34
C ASP A 80 -8.53 3.20 13.81
N LEU A 81 -7.26 2.80 14.05
CA LEU A 81 -6.67 1.58 13.49
C LEU A 81 -6.39 0.55 14.57
N ASP A 82 -6.81 -0.69 14.35
CA ASP A 82 -6.52 -1.82 15.22
C ASP A 82 -5.06 -2.26 15.05
N SER A 83 -4.70 -2.72 13.85
CA SER A 83 -3.39 -3.30 13.55
C SER A 83 -2.83 -2.82 12.23
N ILE A 84 -1.50 -2.73 12.16
CA ILE A 84 -0.77 -2.36 10.94
C ILE A 84 0.33 -3.39 10.69
N ALA A 85 0.44 -3.88 9.46
CA ALA A 85 1.55 -4.71 9.02
C ALA A 85 2.16 -4.11 7.75
N VAL A 86 3.49 -3.98 7.74
CA VAL A 86 4.26 -3.50 6.59
C VAL A 86 5.41 -4.47 6.33
N ALA A 87 5.49 -4.97 5.12
CA ALA A 87 6.57 -5.83 4.65
C ALA A 87 7.20 -5.20 3.41
N HIS A 88 8.53 -5.16 3.36
CA HIS A 88 9.25 -4.79 2.14
C HIS A 88 10.38 -5.78 1.89
N ARG A 89 10.46 -6.31 0.68
CA ARG A 89 11.52 -7.23 0.25
C ARG A 89 12.69 -6.46 -0.34
N LEU A 90 13.91 -6.87 -0.01
CA LEU A 90 15.14 -6.38 -0.63
C LEU A 90 15.68 -7.38 -1.67
N GLY A 91 16.65 -6.93 -2.46
CA GLY A 91 17.24 -7.72 -3.53
C GLY A 91 16.34 -7.81 -4.77
N PRO A 92 16.55 -8.82 -5.64
CA PRO A 92 15.80 -9.05 -6.86
C PRO A 92 14.36 -9.49 -6.58
N VAL A 93 13.44 -8.86 -7.28
CA VAL A 93 12.00 -9.13 -7.30
C VAL A 93 11.57 -9.31 -8.75
N PRO A 94 11.41 -10.56 -9.22
CA PRO A 94 10.97 -10.86 -10.57
C PRO A 94 9.60 -10.26 -10.90
N VAL A 95 9.32 -10.10 -12.20
CA VAL A 95 7.99 -9.74 -12.71
C VAL A 95 6.90 -10.61 -12.08
N GLY A 96 5.79 -9.96 -11.70
CA GLY A 96 4.64 -10.59 -11.06
C GLY A 96 4.78 -10.82 -9.56
N GLN A 97 5.98 -10.64 -8.98
CA GLN A 97 6.18 -10.80 -7.54
C GLN A 97 5.99 -9.49 -6.77
N THR A 98 5.56 -9.61 -5.51
CA THR A 98 5.35 -8.49 -4.59
C THR A 98 6.67 -8.03 -3.98
N SER A 99 6.97 -6.74 -4.09
CA SER A 99 8.11 -6.08 -3.43
C SER A 99 7.73 -5.44 -2.10
N VAL A 100 6.52 -4.92 -1.99
CA VAL A 100 6.00 -4.27 -0.78
C VAL A 100 4.57 -4.73 -0.52
N PHE A 101 4.27 -5.03 0.73
CA PHE A 101 2.94 -5.39 1.17
C PHE A 101 2.56 -4.61 2.42
N ILE A 102 1.33 -4.11 2.45
CA ILE A 102 0.76 -3.41 3.59
C ILE A 102 -0.59 -4.06 3.88
N ALA A 103 -0.87 -4.31 5.16
CA ALA A 103 -2.19 -4.70 5.63
C ALA A 103 -2.55 -3.83 6.83
N ILE A 104 -3.77 -3.30 6.85
CA ILE A 104 -4.27 -2.45 7.94
C ILE A 104 -5.68 -2.88 8.28
N SER A 105 -5.97 -3.03 9.57
CA SER A 105 -7.30 -3.34 10.08
C SER A 105 -7.88 -2.18 10.88
N ALA A 106 -9.19 -2.00 10.76
CA ALA A 106 -9.96 -0.99 11.47
C ALA A 106 -11.41 -1.45 11.67
N VAL A 107 -12.11 -0.77 12.59
CA VAL A 107 -13.56 -0.99 12.81
C VAL A 107 -14.36 -0.64 11.56
N HIS A 108 -13.95 0.39 10.82
CA HIS A 108 -14.64 0.88 9.63
C HIS A 108 -13.72 0.89 8.40
N ARG A 109 -14.31 0.56 7.24
CA ARG A 109 -13.58 0.46 5.96
C ARG A 109 -12.90 1.77 5.52
N ALA A 110 -13.48 2.92 5.87
CA ALA A 110 -12.94 4.23 5.45
C ALA A 110 -11.55 4.44 6.05
N ASP A 111 -11.42 4.22 7.36
CA ASP A 111 -10.16 4.34 8.08
C ASP A 111 -9.11 3.38 7.54
N ALA A 112 -9.48 2.11 7.30
CA ALA A 112 -8.55 1.11 6.76
C ALA A 112 -8.04 1.49 5.36
N LEU A 113 -8.92 1.93 4.45
CA LEU A 113 -8.57 2.28 3.08
C LEU A 113 -7.72 3.56 3.01
N ASP A 114 -8.13 4.60 3.73
CA ASP A 114 -7.44 5.89 3.75
C ASP A 114 -6.05 5.76 4.39
N ALA A 115 -5.94 5.03 5.51
CA ALA A 115 -4.67 4.75 6.14
C ALA A 115 -3.77 3.89 5.24
N CYS A 116 -4.31 2.89 4.53
CA CYS A 116 -3.51 2.04 3.66
C CYS A 116 -2.89 2.85 2.52
N LYS A 117 -3.68 3.74 1.89
CA LYS A 117 -3.19 4.69 0.88
C LYS A 117 -2.13 5.63 1.46
N TYR A 118 -2.41 6.22 2.63
CA TYR A 118 -1.45 7.11 3.30
C TYR A 118 -0.10 6.41 3.53
N VAL A 119 -0.11 5.21 4.13
CA VAL A 119 1.12 4.48 4.46
C VAL A 119 1.97 4.19 3.22
N ILE A 120 1.38 3.75 2.10
CA ILE A 120 2.17 3.50 0.88
C ILE A 120 2.76 4.79 0.30
N ASP A 121 1.97 5.87 0.24
CA ASP A 121 2.41 7.15 -0.28
C ASP A 121 3.56 7.71 0.59
N GLU A 122 3.46 7.58 1.91
CA GLU A 122 4.50 7.99 2.85
C GLU A 122 5.79 7.15 2.74
N ILE A 123 5.64 5.84 2.58
CA ILE A 123 6.78 4.92 2.42
C ILE A 123 7.57 5.33 1.18
N LYS A 124 6.87 5.45 0.05
CA LYS A 124 7.52 5.84 -1.19
C LYS A 124 8.09 7.24 -1.14
N ALA A 125 7.45 8.19 -0.47
CA ALA A 125 7.97 9.56 -0.45
C ALA A 125 9.12 9.79 0.53
N SER A 126 9.30 8.99 1.58
CA SER A 126 10.22 9.34 2.69
C SER A 126 11.17 8.23 3.14
N VAL A 127 10.92 6.98 2.78
CA VAL A 127 11.74 5.85 3.25
C VAL A 127 12.92 5.66 2.28
N PRO A 128 14.16 5.50 2.79
CA PRO A 128 15.37 5.32 1.99
C PRO A 128 15.46 3.89 1.39
N ILE A 129 14.55 3.59 0.47
CA ILE A 129 14.54 2.35 -0.31
C ILE A 129 14.70 2.76 -1.77
N TRP A 130 15.76 2.26 -2.40
CA TRP A 130 16.09 2.55 -3.80
C TRP A 130 15.73 1.36 -4.66
N LYS A 131 15.21 1.63 -5.86
CA LYS A 131 14.87 0.61 -6.86
C LYS A 131 15.78 0.74 -8.08
N LYS A 132 16.26 -0.40 -8.56
CA LYS A 132 16.97 -0.55 -9.83
C LYS A 132 16.13 -1.39 -10.77
N GLU A 133 15.99 -0.93 -12.01
CA GLU A 133 15.31 -1.67 -13.06
C GLU A 133 16.34 -2.47 -13.86
N ILE A 134 16.12 -3.79 -13.94
CA ILE A 134 16.94 -4.69 -14.76
C ILE A 134 16.13 -5.03 -16.01
N TYR A 135 16.69 -4.67 -17.17
CA TYR A 135 16.12 -4.93 -18.48
C TYR A 135 16.85 -6.08 -19.16
N ALA A 136 16.22 -6.69 -20.16
CA ALA A 136 16.84 -7.78 -20.94
C ALA A 136 18.15 -7.37 -21.67
N ASN A 137 18.40 -6.08 -21.84
CA ASN A 137 19.54 -5.51 -22.57
C ASN A 137 20.40 -4.54 -21.74
N GLY A 138 20.22 -4.44 -20.41
CA GLY A 138 21.01 -3.56 -19.54
C GLY A 138 20.32 -3.21 -18.22
N GLU A 139 20.92 -2.33 -17.42
CA GLU A 139 20.42 -1.94 -16.09
C GLU A 139 20.39 -0.41 -15.90
N VAL A 140 19.37 0.11 -15.21
CA VAL A 140 19.24 1.55 -14.90
C VAL A 140 18.77 1.73 -13.46
N TRP A 141 19.49 2.56 -12.69
CA TRP A 141 19.03 3.02 -11.38
C TRP A 141 17.99 4.12 -11.54
N LYS A 142 16.86 4.02 -10.83
CA LYS A 142 15.83 5.06 -10.80
C LYS A 142 15.83 5.73 -9.45
N GLU A 143 15.94 7.06 -9.46
CA GLU A 143 15.63 7.86 -8.29
C GLU A 143 14.12 7.84 -8.03
N ASN A 144 13.75 8.08 -6.79
CA ASN A 144 12.36 8.06 -6.36
C ASN A 144 11.71 9.41 -6.70
N SER A 145 11.00 9.48 -7.82
CA SER A 145 10.34 10.72 -8.27
C SER A 145 9.30 11.24 -7.26
N GLU A 146 8.66 10.34 -6.52
CA GLU A 146 7.63 10.68 -5.53
C GLU A 146 8.22 11.43 -4.31
N PHE A 147 9.50 11.20 -3.97
CA PHE A 147 10.23 12.01 -2.98
C PHE A 147 10.29 13.49 -3.37
N LEU A 148 10.43 13.77 -4.68
CA LEU A 148 10.59 15.13 -5.20
C LEU A 148 9.25 15.89 -5.26
N GLU A 149 8.19 15.21 -5.71
CA GLU A 149 6.84 15.77 -5.83
C GLU A 149 6.29 16.22 -4.48
N ARG A 150 6.46 15.40 -3.44
CA ARG A 150 5.99 15.76 -2.11
C ARG A 150 6.73 16.97 -1.53
N ARG A 151 8.03 17.12 -1.82
CA ARG A 151 8.79 18.31 -1.41
C ARG A 151 8.25 19.60 -2.03
N LEU A 152 7.63 19.52 -3.22
CA LEU A 152 6.99 20.65 -3.89
C LEU A 152 5.59 20.96 -3.34
N GLU A 153 4.82 19.95 -2.91
CA GLU A 153 3.52 20.16 -2.28
C GLU A 153 3.63 20.91 -0.95
N PHE A 154 4.68 20.63 -0.14
CA PHE A 154 4.97 21.42 1.06
C PHE A 154 5.53 22.83 0.78
N GLY A 155 6.12 23.06 -0.41
CA GLY A 155 6.67 24.35 -0.81
C GLY A 155 5.62 25.39 -1.20
N ARG A 156 4.38 24.98 -1.53
CA ARG A 156 3.29 25.89 -1.87
C ARG A 156 2.57 26.50 -0.66
N GLY A 157 2.79 25.97 0.54
CA GLY A 157 2.21 26.49 1.79
C GLY A 157 3.00 27.64 2.45
N ALA A 158 4.15 28.03 1.91
CA ALA A 158 5.10 28.95 2.56
C ALA A 158 5.24 30.33 1.86
N GLN A 159 4.27 30.74 1.04
CA GLN A 159 4.21 32.10 0.49
C GLN A 159 2.93 32.83 0.91
N ASP A 160 2.83 33.16 2.20
CA ASP A 160 2.27 34.44 2.65
C ASP A 160 2.79 34.72 4.07
N LYS A 161 3.07 35.99 4.34
CA LYS A 161 3.60 36.59 5.58
C LYS A 161 5.11 36.60 5.73
N SER A 162 5.68 37.59 5.06
CA SER A 162 6.84 38.34 5.51
C SER A 162 6.72 38.73 6.99
N THR A 163 7.63 38.24 7.84
CA THR A 163 8.41 39.00 8.83
C THR A 163 9.28 38.06 9.67
N GLY A 164 10.60 38.24 9.62
CA GLY A 164 11.50 38.16 10.79
C GLY A 164 11.86 36.80 11.41
N VAL A 165 13.12 36.40 11.17
CA VAL A 165 14.10 35.79 12.10
C VAL A 165 13.70 34.53 12.90
N GLY A 166 14.50 33.48 12.72
CA GLY A 166 14.95 32.66 13.87
C GLY A 166 14.69 31.16 13.78
N GLY A 167 15.74 30.43 13.40
CA GLY A 167 16.23 29.21 14.07
C GLY A 167 15.24 28.19 14.63
N GLY A 168 15.24 27.02 13.99
CA GLY A 168 14.93 25.74 14.62
C GLY A 168 13.47 25.32 14.49
N CYS A 169 13.23 24.17 13.86
CA CYS A 169 12.00 23.44 14.15
C CYS A 169 12.11 21.97 13.76
N CYS A 170 12.20 21.12 14.77
CA CYS A 170 11.72 19.75 14.70
C CYS A 170 10.21 19.82 14.44
N GLY A 171 9.82 19.82 13.17
CA GLY A 171 8.44 20.01 12.76
C GLY A 171 7.62 18.74 12.96
N HIS A 172 6.87 18.66 14.06
CA HIS A 172 5.69 17.81 14.11
C HIS A 172 4.71 18.31 13.04
N VAL A 173 4.49 17.51 12.00
CA VAL A 173 3.53 17.83 10.95
C VAL A 173 2.15 17.41 11.43
N LYS A 174 1.27 18.39 11.67
CA LYS A 174 -0.16 18.13 11.88
C LYS A 174 -0.80 17.90 10.51
N VAL A 175 -1.18 16.66 10.23
CA VAL A 175 -2.08 16.35 9.12
C VAL A 175 -3.47 16.85 9.50
N LYS A 176 -4.00 17.79 8.72
CA LYS A 176 -5.37 18.29 8.90
C LYS A 176 -6.30 17.37 8.11
N VAL A 177 -6.80 16.33 8.74
CA VAL A 177 -7.86 15.49 8.17
C VAL A 177 -9.17 16.27 8.30
N GLU A 178 -9.69 16.80 7.19
CA GLU A 178 -11.02 17.39 7.20
C GLU A 178 -12.05 16.27 7.37
N ALA A 179 -12.80 16.32 8.48
CA ALA A 179 -13.86 15.37 8.78
C ALA A 179 -14.94 15.46 7.68
N GLN A 180 -15.03 14.45 6.84
CA GLN A 180 -16.15 14.33 5.89
C GLN A 180 -17.43 13.99 6.65
N ASP A 181 -18.42 14.84 6.43
CA ASP A 181 -19.73 14.85 7.06
C ASP A 181 -20.48 13.52 6.85
N LYS A 182 -21.01 12.96 7.95
CA LYS A 182 -21.65 11.64 8.00
C LYS A 182 -22.97 11.66 7.24
N LYS A 183 -22.99 11.17 5.99
CA LYS A 183 -24.24 10.75 5.33
C LYS A 183 -24.24 9.24 5.11
N GLY A 184 -25.22 8.59 5.74
CA GLY A 184 -25.37 7.14 5.81
C GLY A 184 -25.37 6.49 4.43
N CYS A 185 -24.43 5.58 4.22
CA CYS A 185 -24.36 4.72 3.06
C CYS A 185 -25.07 3.39 3.38
N CYS A 186 -26.35 3.47 3.72
CA CYS A 186 -27.23 2.31 3.70
C CYS A 186 -28.09 2.40 2.45
N GLY A 187 -27.84 1.49 1.51
CA GLY A 187 -28.79 1.12 0.48
C GLY A 187 -28.32 1.34 -0.94
N ILE A 188 -27.65 0.33 -1.51
CA ILE A 188 -28.08 -0.33 -2.76
C ILE A 188 -27.60 -1.78 -2.64
N LYS A 189 -28.53 -2.73 -2.49
CA LYS A 189 -28.26 -4.15 -2.67
C LYS A 189 -28.24 -4.40 -4.18
N VAL A 190 -27.05 -4.65 -4.75
CA VAL A 190 -26.95 -5.12 -6.14
C VAL A 190 -27.25 -6.61 -6.13
N ARG A 191 -28.34 -7.00 -6.79
CA ARG A 191 -28.70 -8.40 -7.09
C ARG A 191 -28.10 -8.72 -8.45
N VAL A 192 -27.19 -9.69 -8.51
CA VAL A 192 -26.64 -10.20 -9.77
C VAL A 192 -27.58 -11.30 -10.25
N GLU A 193 -28.19 -11.12 -11.41
CA GLU A 193 -28.96 -12.15 -12.11
C GLU A 193 -28.06 -12.73 -13.22
N ASN A 194 -27.76 -14.03 -13.11
CA ASN A 194 -27.01 -14.75 -14.14
C ASN A 194 -27.99 -15.19 -15.22
N GLU A 195 -27.93 -14.59 -16.41
CA GLU A 195 -28.52 -15.14 -17.63
C GLU A 195 -27.42 -15.85 -18.43
N GLU A 196 -27.38 -17.18 -18.31
CA GLU A 196 -26.69 -18.03 -19.28
C GLU A 196 -27.55 -18.11 -20.54
N ALA A 197 -27.16 -17.39 -21.58
CA ALA A 197 -27.65 -17.61 -22.94
C ALA A 197 -26.48 -17.98 -23.84
N ALA A 198 -26.27 -19.27 -24.04
CA ALA A 198 -25.53 -19.79 -25.18
C ALA A 198 -26.37 -20.89 -25.84
N HIS A 199 -26.90 -20.52 -27.01
CA HIS A 199 -27.58 -21.39 -27.96
C HIS A 199 -26.84 -22.71 -28.19
N VAL A 200 -27.56 -23.83 -28.02
CA VAL A 200 -27.24 -25.08 -28.70
C VAL A 200 -28.45 -25.47 -29.53
N SER A 201 -28.21 -25.55 -30.83
CA SER A 201 -29.12 -25.93 -31.91
C SER A 201 -29.72 -27.32 -31.70
N ASN A 202 -31.04 -27.41 -31.83
CA ASN A 202 -31.74 -28.68 -32.07
C ASN A 202 -31.48 -29.09 -33.52
N ASP A 203 -30.90 -30.28 -33.73
CA ASP A 203 -31.09 -31.02 -34.97
C ASP A 203 -31.42 -32.49 -34.65
N ASN A 204 -32.44 -32.97 -35.37
CA ASN A 204 -33.16 -34.21 -35.16
C ASN A 204 -32.39 -35.46 -35.64
N GLY A 205 -32.59 -36.56 -34.93
CA GLY A 205 -32.37 -37.94 -35.39
C GLY A 205 -32.41 -38.87 -34.17
N GLY A 206 -33.47 -39.62 -33.86
CA GLY A 206 -34.24 -40.47 -34.76
C GLY A 206 -33.57 -41.83 -34.86
N MET A 207 -33.81 -42.74 -33.90
CA MET A 207 -33.95 -44.18 -34.15
C MET A 207 -34.32 -44.94 -32.87
N ASP A 208 -35.36 -45.76 -33.04
CA ASP A 208 -35.99 -46.72 -32.14
C ASP A 208 -35.02 -47.80 -31.66
N TYR A 209 -35.26 -48.41 -30.49
CA TYR A 209 -35.57 -49.85 -30.39
C TYR A 209 -36.05 -50.24 -28.96
N GLU A 210 -37.13 -51.02 -28.99
CA GLU A 210 -37.71 -52.01 -28.04
C GLU A 210 -37.19 -52.12 -26.60
#